data_AF-A0A847MKR1-F1
#
_entry.id   AF-A0A847MKR1-F1
#
_cell.length_a   1.000
_cell.length_b   1.000
_cell.length_c   1.000
_cell.angle_alpha   90.00
_cell.angle_beta   90.00
_cell.angle_gamma   90.00
#
_symmetry.space_group_name_H-M   'P 1'
#
loop_
_entity.id
_entity.type
_entity.pdbx_description
1 polymer ?
#
loop_
_entity_poly.entity_id
_entity_poly.type
_entity_poly.pdbx_seq_one_letter_code
_entity_poly.pdbx_strand_id
1 'polypeptide(L)'
;MKSFLLKLHRYIGLALAPFMVIILVTGMILAFKPILAPSISQQPVAENAAQLVQAVERLNNNNIRINSLELDQDGERFWITGGGVRSQSAYALSDGSFIGTGGMSNDFFQTVKSLHKSFLLDAETLVEWLSYLMAAVIVIGFFILMKPRFRKTLMSWHNALGVWLLPLWLVLPVTGVLMTNMIGGPDVE
;
A
#
# COMPACT_ATOMS: atom_id res chain seq x y z
N MET A 1 17.66 21.86 -27.64
CA MET A 1 17.24 21.43 -26.28
C MET A 1 16.19 20.32 -26.31
N LYS A 2 15.02 20.49 -26.95
CA LYS A 2 13.95 19.46 -26.97
C LYS A 2 14.37 18.05 -27.44
N SER A 3 15.19 17.95 -28.49
CA SER A 3 15.68 16.65 -29.00
C SER A 3 16.57 15.92 -27.99
N PHE A 4 17.38 16.64 -27.23
CA PHE A 4 18.22 16.06 -26.18
C PHE A 4 17.37 15.53 -25.02
N LEU A 5 16.41 16.32 -24.53
CA LEU A 5 15.47 15.90 -23.47
C LEU A 5 14.65 14.67 -23.88
N LEU A 6 14.23 14.57 -25.15
CA LEU A 6 13.53 13.40 -25.68
C LEU A 6 14.40 12.15 -25.69
N LYS A 7 15.68 12.28 -26.09
CA LYS A 7 16.64 11.17 -26.00
C LYS A 7 16.83 10.76 -24.54
N LEU A 8 17.03 11.72 -23.65
CA LEU A 8 17.23 11.47 -22.23
C LEU A 8 16.04 10.76 -21.59
N HIS A 9 14.81 11.26 -21.80
CA HIS A 9 13.57 10.62 -21.35
C HIS A 9 13.46 9.18 -21.86
N ARG A 10 13.79 8.93 -23.13
CA ARG A 10 13.76 7.59 -23.71
C ARG A 10 14.75 6.64 -23.04
N TYR A 11 16.01 7.04 -22.88
CA TYR A 11 17.05 6.17 -22.33
C TYR A 11 16.87 5.93 -20.84
N ILE A 12 16.55 6.98 -20.07
CA ILE A 12 16.25 6.84 -18.64
C ILE A 12 14.98 6.03 -18.44
N GLY A 13 13.92 6.31 -19.22
CA GLY A 13 12.67 5.54 -19.16
C GLY A 13 12.87 4.06 -19.48
N LEU A 14 13.71 3.74 -20.47
CA LEU A 14 14.05 2.35 -20.80
C LEU A 14 14.83 1.66 -19.67
N ALA A 15 15.77 2.36 -19.04
CA ALA A 15 16.52 1.84 -17.90
C ALA A 15 15.62 1.61 -16.67
N LEU A 16 14.63 2.48 -16.43
CA LEU A 16 13.71 2.41 -15.31
C LEU A 16 12.50 1.48 -15.55
N ALA A 17 12.20 1.15 -16.82
CA ALA A 17 11.05 0.32 -17.18
C ALA A 17 10.96 -1.00 -16.38
N PRO A 18 12.01 -1.83 -16.24
CA PRO A 18 11.89 -3.08 -15.47
C PRO A 18 11.55 -2.84 -13.99
N PHE A 19 12.14 -1.80 -13.38
CA PHE A 19 11.84 -1.42 -12.00
C PHE A 19 10.40 -0.96 -11.86
N MET A 20 9.93 -0.13 -12.78
CA MET A 20 8.55 0.35 -12.80
C MET A 20 7.55 -0.81 -12.94
N VAL A 21 7.84 -1.80 -13.77
CA VAL A 21 6.99 -2.99 -13.91
C VAL A 21 6.88 -3.74 -12.58
N ILE A 22 8.00 -3.97 -11.89
CA ILE A 22 7.99 -4.69 -10.60
C ILE A 22 7.21 -3.90 -9.54
N ILE A 23 7.47 -2.60 -9.41
CA ILE A 23 6.78 -1.74 -8.44
C ILE A 23 5.28 -1.64 -8.77
N LEU A 24 4.92 -1.56 -10.05
CA LEU A 24 3.53 -1.48 -10.49
C LEU A 24 2.78 -2.80 -10.24
N VAL A 25 3.38 -3.95 -10.54
CA VAL A 25 2.77 -5.27 -10.28
C VAL A 25 2.62 -5.51 -8.78
N THR A 26 3.66 -5.22 -7.99
CA THR A 26 3.59 -5.37 -6.53
C THR A 26 2.57 -4.41 -5.91
N GLY A 27 2.52 -3.15 -6.35
CA GLY A 27 1.52 -2.17 -5.91
C GLY A 27 0.10 -2.59 -6.27
N MET A 28 -0.10 -3.13 -7.48
CA MET A 28 -1.39 -3.69 -7.91
C MET A 28 -1.83 -4.85 -7.02
N ILE A 29 -0.92 -5.78 -6.68
CA ILE A 29 -1.22 -6.88 -5.76
C ILE A 29 -1.60 -6.34 -4.37
N LEU A 30 -0.86 -5.35 -3.86
CA LEU A 30 -1.15 -4.73 -2.56
C LEU A 30 -2.50 -4.03 -2.50
N ALA A 31 -3.02 -3.52 -3.63
CA ALA A 31 -4.35 -2.90 -3.70
C ALA A 31 -5.50 -3.88 -3.40
N PHE A 32 -5.28 -5.19 -3.54
CA PHE A 32 -6.25 -6.22 -3.15
C PHE A 32 -6.19 -6.59 -1.67
N LYS A 33 -5.14 -6.17 -0.93
CA LYS A 33 -5.02 -6.45 0.51
C LYS A 33 -6.28 -6.08 1.30
N PRO A 34 -6.88 -4.87 1.19
CA PRO A 34 -8.07 -4.52 1.96
C PRO A 34 -9.31 -5.36 1.61
N ILE A 35 -9.37 -5.96 0.42
CA ILE A 35 -10.49 -6.81 -0.02
C ILE A 35 -10.35 -8.22 0.58
N LEU A 36 -9.11 -8.68 0.76
CA LEU A 36 -8.78 -10.04 1.21
C LEU A 36 -8.46 -10.11 2.71
N ALA A 37 -8.22 -8.97 3.35
CA ALA A 37 -8.05 -8.88 4.79
C ALA A 37 -9.41 -8.97 5.49
N PRO A 38 -9.48 -9.58 6.68
CA PRO A 38 -10.71 -9.60 7.47
C PRO A 38 -11.24 -8.18 7.70
N SER A 39 -12.56 -8.03 7.61
CA SER A 39 -13.22 -6.73 7.75
C SER A 39 -12.99 -6.15 9.14
N ILE A 40 -12.47 -4.93 9.20
CA ILE A 40 -12.22 -4.20 10.44
C ILE A 40 -13.52 -3.51 10.87
N SER A 41 -13.85 -3.61 12.16
CA SER A 41 -14.95 -2.88 12.78
C SER A 41 -14.45 -1.54 13.28
N GLN A 42 -15.15 -0.47 12.93
CA GLN A 42 -14.96 0.85 13.54
C GLN A 42 -15.92 1.07 14.71
N GLN A 43 -16.27 0.01 15.44
CA GLN A 43 -17.12 0.17 16.62
C GLN A 43 -16.34 0.90 17.73
N PRO A 44 -16.97 1.85 18.45
CA PRO A 44 -16.32 2.55 19.54
C PRO A 44 -15.91 1.55 20.62
N VAL A 45 -14.61 1.48 20.89
CA VAL A 45 -13.95 0.63 21.90
C VAL A 45 -14.49 0.84 23.32
N ALA A 46 -15.30 1.87 23.53
CA ALA A 46 -15.84 2.28 24.83
C ALA A 46 -16.68 1.20 25.53
N GLU A 47 -17.44 0.38 24.81
CA GLU A 47 -18.31 -0.63 25.44
C GLU A 47 -17.54 -1.88 25.92
N ASN A 48 -16.38 -2.18 25.34
CA ASN A 48 -15.59 -3.40 25.63
C ASN A 48 -14.18 -3.13 26.22
N ALA A 49 -13.90 -1.90 26.62
CA ALA A 49 -12.56 -1.48 27.08
C ALA A 49 -12.02 -2.33 28.25
N ALA A 50 -12.85 -2.68 29.24
CA ALA A 50 -12.43 -3.49 30.38
C ALA A 50 -12.07 -4.93 29.99
N GLN A 51 -12.80 -5.52 29.04
CA GLN A 51 -12.55 -6.89 28.55
C GLN A 51 -11.30 -6.94 27.67
N LEU A 52 -11.09 -5.93 26.84
CA LEU A 52 -9.89 -5.78 26.03
C LEU A 52 -8.63 -5.60 26.87
N VAL A 53 -8.67 -4.80 27.93
CA VAL A 53 -7.54 -4.64 28.87
C VAL A 53 -7.17 -5.99 29.50
N GLN A 54 -8.17 -6.75 29.97
CA GLN A 54 -7.91 -8.08 30.55
C GLN A 54 -7.37 -9.08 29.52
N ALA A 55 -7.86 -9.06 28.29
CA ALA A 55 -7.37 -9.93 27.22
C ALA A 55 -5.91 -9.59 26.83
N VAL A 56 -5.59 -8.30 26.73
CA VAL A 56 -4.22 -7.81 26.44
C VAL A 56 -3.26 -8.16 27.58
N GLU A 57 -3.67 -8.02 28.84
CA GLU A 57 -2.84 -8.32 29.99
C GLU A 57 -2.50 -9.83 30.06
N ARG A 58 -3.47 -10.71 29.77
CA ARG A 58 -3.24 -12.16 29.66
C ARG A 58 -2.26 -12.51 28.54
N LEU A 59 -2.32 -11.84 27.40
CA LEU A 59 -1.42 -12.07 26.27
C LEU A 59 -0.01 -11.51 26.51
N ASN A 60 0.11 -10.34 27.14
CA ASN A 60 1.39 -9.74 27.51
C ASN A 60 2.14 -10.61 28.53
N ASN A 61 1.43 -11.22 29.49
CA ASN A 61 2.01 -12.17 30.44
C ASN A 61 2.61 -13.43 29.77
N ASN A 62 2.15 -13.76 28.56
CA ASN A 62 2.69 -14.84 27.73
C ASN A 62 3.83 -14.38 26.80
N ASN A 63 4.40 -13.19 27.03
CA ASN A 63 5.54 -12.63 26.30
C ASN A 63 5.26 -12.36 24.80
N ILE A 64 3.98 -12.22 24.43
CA ILE A 64 3.56 -11.87 23.07
C ILE A 64 3.54 -10.34 22.97
N ARG A 65 4.44 -9.77 22.17
CA ARG A 65 4.44 -8.33 21.88
C ARG A 65 3.30 -8.01 20.92
N ILE A 66 2.31 -7.26 21.38
CA ILE A 66 1.17 -6.85 20.56
C ILE A 66 1.49 -5.52 19.88
N ASN A 67 1.45 -5.49 18.55
CA ASN A 67 1.67 -4.29 17.74
C ASN A 67 0.36 -3.63 17.30
N SER A 68 -0.70 -4.42 17.07
CA SER A 68 -2.05 -3.92 16.85
C SER A 68 -3.09 -4.88 17.44
N LEU A 69 -4.21 -4.30 17.88
CA LEU A 69 -5.42 -4.98 18.35
C LEU A 69 -6.59 -4.48 17.53
N GLU A 70 -7.35 -5.40 16.97
CA GLU A 70 -8.51 -5.10 16.12
C GLU A 70 -9.70 -5.90 16.63
N LEU A 71 -10.83 -5.24 16.90
CA LEU A 71 -12.04 -5.89 17.40
C LEU A 71 -12.97 -6.24 16.23
N ASP A 72 -13.52 -7.46 16.22
CA ASP A 72 -14.47 -7.96 15.20
C ASP A 72 -15.86 -7.30 15.35
N GLN A 73 -16.67 -7.27 14.28
CA GLN A 73 -17.89 -6.44 14.20
C GLN A 73 -18.98 -6.93 15.13
N ASP A 74 -18.91 -8.23 15.42
CA ASP A 74 -19.79 -8.94 16.33
C ASP A 74 -19.37 -8.79 17.80
N GLY A 75 -18.21 -8.18 18.08
CA GLY A 75 -17.69 -7.96 19.44
C GLY A 75 -17.22 -9.24 20.16
N GLU A 76 -17.35 -10.42 19.54
CA GLU A 76 -17.00 -11.70 20.18
C GLU A 76 -15.53 -12.11 19.98
N ARG A 77 -14.83 -11.50 19.03
CA ARG A 77 -13.47 -11.86 18.63
C ARG A 77 -12.59 -10.63 18.50
N PHE A 78 -11.31 -10.79 18.76
CA PHE A 78 -10.30 -9.79 18.46
C PHE A 78 -9.13 -10.41 17.70
N TRP A 79 -8.60 -9.65 16.75
CA TRP A 79 -7.43 -9.99 15.97
C TRP A 79 -6.22 -9.28 16.56
N ILE A 80 -5.13 -10.02 16.73
CA ILE A 80 -3.84 -9.44 17.10
C ILE A 80 -2.84 -9.58 15.97
N THR A 81 -2.02 -8.54 15.80
CA THR A 81 -0.79 -8.59 15.01
C THR A 81 0.36 -8.17 15.92
N GLY A 82 1.46 -8.93 15.95
CA GLY A 82 2.48 -8.73 16.97
C GLY A 82 3.78 -9.50 16.79
N GLY A 83 4.84 -9.03 17.45
CA GLY A 83 6.16 -9.65 17.46
C GLY A 83 6.12 -11.07 18.04
N GLY A 84 6.33 -12.07 17.18
CA GLY A 84 6.27 -13.50 17.50
C GLY A 84 5.10 -14.23 16.83
N VAL A 85 4.11 -13.49 16.30
CA VAL A 85 2.93 -14.04 15.63
C VAL A 85 3.02 -13.69 14.14
N ARG A 86 3.33 -14.69 13.29
CA ARG A 86 3.57 -14.49 11.85
C ARG A 86 2.28 -14.12 11.09
N SER A 87 1.13 -14.63 11.52
CA SER A 87 -0.16 -14.42 10.86
C SER A 87 -1.16 -13.71 11.75
N GLN A 88 -2.08 -12.93 11.20
CA GLN A 88 -3.15 -12.31 11.99
C GLN A 88 -3.96 -13.42 12.66
N SER A 89 -3.87 -13.48 14.00
CA SER A 89 -4.47 -14.54 14.81
C SER A 89 -5.72 -14.01 15.47
N ALA A 90 -6.84 -14.72 15.28
CA ALA A 90 -8.09 -14.45 15.96
C ALA A 90 -8.12 -15.12 17.33
N TYR A 91 -8.54 -14.34 18.32
CA TYR A 91 -8.78 -14.78 19.68
C TYR A 91 -10.21 -14.46 20.09
N ALA A 92 -10.84 -15.32 20.88
CA ALA A 92 -12.14 -15.04 21.47
C ALA A 92 -12.00 -13.96 22.55
N LEU A 93 -12.91 -12.98 22.56
CA LEU A 93 -12.91 -11.93 23.57
C LEU A 93 -13.28 -12.45 24.97
N SER A 94 -14.10 -13.50 25.04
CA SER A 94 -14.63 -14.06 26.28
C SER A 94 -13.57 -14.74 27.15
N ASP A 95 -12.69 -15.53 26.55
CA ASP A 95 -11.69 -16.34 27.28
C ASP A 95 -10.25 -16.12 26.80
N GLY A 96 -10.04 -15.44 25.68
CA GLY A 96 -8.72 -15.29 25.05
C GLY A 96 -8.25 -16.57 24.37
N SER A 97 -9.16 -17.51 24.06
CA SER A 97 -8.81 -18.73 23.33
C SER A 97 -8.48 -18.44 21.88
N PHE A 98 -7.51 -19.18 21.33
CA PHE A 98 -7.13 -19.07 19.93
C PHE A 98 -8.20 -19.73 19.04
N ILE A 99 -8.79 -18.94 18.14
CA ILE A 99 -9.85 -19.40 17.23
C ILE A 99 -9.26 -19.87 15.90
N GLY A 100 -8.22 -19.18 15.41
CA GLY A 100 -7.58 -19.50 14.14
C GLY A 100 -6.74 -18.36 13.59
N THR A 101 -6.07 -18.63 12.48
CA THR A 101 -5.37 -17.61 11.68
C THR A 101 -6.22 -17.23 10.47
N GLY A 102 -6.37 -15.94 10.20
CA GLY A 102 -7.23 -15.40 9.15
C GLY A 102 -6.45 -14.75 8.00
N GLY A 103 -7.08 -14.73 6.81
CA GLY A 103 -6.62 -14.02 5.62
C GLY A 103 -5.60 -14.78 4.76
N MET A 104 -5.57 -14.48 3.45
CA MET A 104 -4.44 -14.87 2.60
C MET A 104 -3.16 -14.39 3.27
N SER A 105 -2.23 -15.33 3.52
CA SER A 105 -1.11 -15.19 4.47
C SER A 105 -0.58 -13.76 4.54
N ASN A 106 -0.70 -13.14 5.71
CA ASN A 106 -0.08 -11.87 6.03
C ASN A 106 1.40 -11.85 5.58
N ASP A 107 2.10 -13.00 5.67
CA ASP A 107 3.48 -13.16 5.19
C ASP A 107 3.62 -12.92 3.68
N PHE A 108 2.66 -13.35 2.86
CA PHE A 108 2.65 -13.07 1.41
C PHE A 108 2.54 -11.57 1.15
N PHE A 109 1.55 -10.91 1.74
CA PHE A 109 1.40 -9.46 1.57
C PHE A 109 2.56 -8.66 2.17
N GLN A 110 3.15 -9.13 3.28
CA GLN A 110 4.37 -8.54 3.83
C GLN A 110 5.55 -8.71 2.90
N THR A 111 5.70 -9.88 2.26
CA THR A 111 6.75 -10.13 1.27
C THR A 111 6.57 -9.26 0.04
N VAL A 112 5.35 -9.15 -0.50
CA VAL A 112 5.03 -8.25 -1.61
C VAL A 112 5.27 -6.79 -1.22
N LYS A 113 4.92 -6.39 0.02
CA LYS A 113 5.16 -5.04 0.54
C LYS A 113 6.66 -4.74 0.70
N SER A 114 7.43 -5.72 1.19
CA SER A 114 8.88 -5.63 1.29
C SER A 114 9.49 -5.47 -0.11
N LEU A 115 9.07 -6.31 -1.07
CA LEU A 115 9.49 -6.19 -2.46
C LEU A 115 9.14 -4.83 -3.07
N HIS A 116 7.96 -4.29 -2.76
CA HIS A 116 7.50 -2.99 -3.23
C HIS A 116 8.30 -1.82 -2.66
N LYS A 117 8.74 -1.91 -1.40
CA LYS A 117 9.43 -0.82 -0.68
C LYS A 117 10.95 -0.89 -0.73
N SER A 118 11.53 -2.07 -0.52
CA SER A 118 12.98 -2.25 -0.36
C SER A 118 13.63 -3.09 -1.46
N PHE A 119 12.83 -3.62 -2.39
CA PHE A 119 13.29 -4.29 -3.61
C PHE A 119 14.33 -5.40 -3.34
N LEU A 120 13.91 -6.46 -2.62
CA LEU A 120 14.67 -7.66 -2.20
C LEU A 120 16.01 -7.46 -1.46
N LEU A 121 16.60 -6.27 -1.48
CA LEU A 121 17.99 -6.01 -1.06
C LEU A 121 18.09 -5.04 0.13
N ASP A 122 17.01 -4.84 0.89
CA ASP A 122 16.90 -3.78 1.92
C ASP A 122 17.27 -2.39 1.39
N ALA A 123 17.10 -2.18 0.09
CA ALA A 123 17.52 -0.99 -0.62
C ALA A 123 16.40 0.07 -0.64
N GLU A 124 15.77 0.32 0.52
CA GLU A 124 14.65 1.28 0.64
C GLU A 124 15.03 2.66 0.08
N THR A 125 16.24 3.12 0.39
CA THR A 125 16.77 4.39 -0.13
C THR A 125 16.89 4.39 -1.65
N LEU A 126 17.30 3.26 -2.26
CA LEU A 126 17.42 3.16 -3.72
C LEU A 126 16.05 3.22 -4.39
N VAL A 127 15.08 2.48 -3.87
CA VAL A 127 13.70 2.49 -4.38
C VAL A 127 13.09 3.88 -4.28
N GLU A 128 13.37 4.60 -3.18
CA GLU A 128 12.95 5.98 -3.00
C GLU A 128 13.52 6.90 -4.08
N TRP A 129 14.85 6.88 -4.29
CA TRP A 129 15.49 7.68 -5.35
C TRP A 129 15.00 7.30 -6.75
N LEU A 130 14.80 6.00 -7.03
CA LEU A 130 14.25 5.54 -8.29
C LEU A 130 12.82 6.05 -8.48
N SER A 131 12.01 6.06 -7.43
CA SER A 131 10.65 6.58 -7.46
C SER A 131 10.63 8.07 -7.78
N TYR A 132 11.51 8.87 -7.15
CA TYR A 132 11.67 10.28 -7.49
C TYR A 132 12.14 10.49 -8.92
N LEU A 133 13.10 9.69 -9.39
CA LEU A 133 13.59 9.75 -10.76
C LEU A 133 12.49 9.41 -11.77
N MET A 134 11.69 8.39 -11.50
CA MET A 134 10.54 7.99 -12.30
C MET A 134 9.48 9.09 -12.33
N ALA A 135 9.16 9.68 -11.18
CA ALA A 135 8.24 10.82 -11.09
C ALA A 135 8.75 12.00 -11.92
N ALA A 136 10.04 12.34 -11.80
CA ALA A 136 10.65 13.40 -12.60
C ALA A 136 10.55 13.11 -14.11
N VAL A 137 10.83 11.86 -14.53
CA VAL A 137 10.72 11.44 -15.94
C VAL A 137 9.29 11.52 -16.44
N ILE A 138 8.29 11.19 -15.62
CA ILE A 138 6.86 11.32 -15.95
C ILE A 138 6.48 12.79 -16.12
N VAL A 139 6.86 13.66 -15.18
CA VAL A 139 6.58 15.11 -15.24
C VAL A 139 7.24 15.73 -16.47
N ILE A 140 8.51 15.45 -16.70
CA ILE A 140 9.27 15.90 -17.88
C ILE A 140 8.60 15.36 -19.16
N GLY A 141 8.21 14.08 -19.17
CA GLY A 141 7.50 13.44 -20.26
C GLY A 141 6.21 14.19 -20.60
N PHE A 142 5.38 14.48 -19.59
CA PHE A 142 4.13 15.20 -19.76
C PHE A 142 4.32 16.57 -20.42
N PHE A 143 5.22 17.41 -19.88
CA PHE A 143 5.48 18.75 -20.42
C PHE A 143 6.04 18.71 -21.86
N ILE A 144 6.83 17.69 -22.21
CA ILE A 144 7.43 17.56 -23.53
C ILE A 144 6.44 16.96 -24.56
N LEU A 145 5.57 16.04 -24.13
CA LEU A 145 4.75 15.17 -24.96
C LEU A 145 3.29 15.61 -25.10
N MET A 146 2.94 16.80 -24.60
CA MET A 146 1.59 17.42 -24.66
C MET A 146 0.98 17.62 -26.08
N LYS A 147 1.62 17.12 -27.14
CA LYS A 147 1.02 16.94 -28.47
C LYS A 147 0.71 15.45 -28.73
N PRO A 148 -0.40 14.91 -28.20
CA PRO A 148 -0.84 13.58 -28.56
C PRO A 148 -1.10 13.52 -30.06
N ARG A 149 -0.44 12.59 -30.74
CA ARG A 149 -0.70 12.26 -32.14
C ARG A 149 -1.02 10.78 -32.18
N PHE A 150 -2.15 10.41 -32.78
CA PHE A 150 -2.47 9.01 -33.04
C PHE A 150 -1.91 8.63 -34.41
N ARG A 151 -0.67 8.15 -34.44
CA ARG A 151 -0.07 7.52 -35.62
C ARG A 151 0.08 6.02 -35.35
N LYS A 152 0.19 5.20 -36.39
CA LYS A 152 0.37 3.74 -36.30
C LYS A 152 1.76 3.31 -35.80
N THR A 153 2.37 4.06 -34.88
CA THR A 153 3.66 3.72 -34.28
C THR A 153 3.52 3.53 -32.78
N LEU A 154 4.28 2.60 -32.22
CA LEU A 154 4.28 2.30 -30.78
C LEU A 154 4.59 3.55 -29.93
N MET A 155 5.51 4.39 -30.41
CA MET A 155 5.83 5.67 -29.77
C MET A 155 4.64 6.64 -29.75
N SER A 156 3.81 6.64 -30.79
CA SER A 156 2.59 7.46 -30.83
C SER A 156 1.56 7.00 -29.79
N TRP A 157 1.39 5.68 -29.66
CA TRP A 157 0.52 5.08 -28.64
C TRP A 157 1.02 5.37 -27.23
N HIS A 158 2.33 5.22 -26.97
CA HIS A 158 2.92 5.58 -25.68
C HIS A 158 2.66 7.06 -25.32
N ASN A 159 2.86 7.98 -26.27
CA ASN A 159 2.60 9.41 -26.04
C ASN A 159 1.12 9.72 -25.79
N ALA A 160 0.22 9.09 -26.56
CA ALA A 160 -1.22 9.30 -26.39
C ALA A 160 -1.71 8.75 -25.04
N LEU A 161 -1.34 7.51 -24.72
CA LEU A 161 -1.67 6.88 -23.44
C LEU A 161 -1.06 7.63 -22.26
N GLY A 162 0.17 8.13 -22.39
CA GLY A 162 0.83 8.93 -21.35
C GLY A 162 0.03 10.19 -20.99
N VAL A 163 -0.49 10.93 -21.98
CA VAL A 163 -1.30 12.13 -21.70
C VAL A 163 -2.69 11.76 -21.14
N TRP A 164 -3.33 10.72 -21.67
CA TRP A 164 -4.69 10.34 -21.29
C TRP A 164 -4.78 9.62 -19.95
N LEU A 165 -3.79 8.78 -19.61
CA LEU A 165 -3.77 8.01 -18.36
C LEU A 165 -3.15 8.77 -17.20
N LEU A 166 -2.42 9.86 -17.43
CA LEU A 166 -1.77 10.61 -16.36
C LEU A 166 -2.75 11.21 -15.34
N PRO A 167 -3.90 11.80 -15.72
CA PRO A 167 -4.91 12.22 -14.75
C PRO A 167 -5.39 11.05 -13.89
N LEU A 168 -5.71 9.91 -14.52
CA LEU A 168 -6.18 8.72 -13.79
C LEU A 168 -5.10 8.18 -12.84
N TRP A 169 -3.84 8.16 -13.27
CA TRP A 169 -2.71 7.74 -12.45
C TRP A 169 -2.50 8.67 -11.25
N LEU A 170 -2.72 9.99 -11.40
CA LEU A 170 -2.61 10.97 -10.31
C LEU A 170 -3.77 10.89 -9.30
N VAL A 171 -4.96 10.49 -9.72
CA VAL A 171 -6.12 10.38 -8.81
C VAL A 171 -5.83 9.43 -7.64
N LEU A 172 -5.16 8.30 -7.88
CA LEU A 172 -4.86 7.30 -6.85
C LEU A 172 -3.99 7.86 -5.70
N PRO A 173 -2.77 8.39 -5.94
CA PRO A 173 -1.94 8.94 -4.88
C PRO A 173 -2.56 10.21 -4.27
N VAL A 174 -3.21 11.06 -5.07
CA VAL A 174 -3.89 12.26 -4.53
C VAL A 174 -4.98 11.85 -3.54
N THR A 175 -5.80 10.86 -3.88
CA THR A 175 -6.83 10.33 -2.98
C THR A 175 -6.21 9.75 -1.71
N GLY A 176 -5.11 8.99 -1.85
CA GLY A 176 -4.38 8.45 -0.69
C GLY A 176 -3.85 9.54 0.25
N VAL A 177 -3.28 10.62 -0.29
CA VAL A 177 -2.82 11.77 0.50
C VAL A 177 -3.98 12.47 1.20
N LEU A 178 -5.11 12.69 0.50
CA LEU A 178 -6.30 13.30 1.09
C LEU A 178 -6.85 12.46 2.25
N MET A 179 -6.97 11.14 2.07
CA MET A 179 -7.44 10.21 3.11
C MET A 179 -6.48 10.16 4.31
N THR A 180 -5.17 10.09 4.05
CA THR A 180 -4.15 10.00 5.12
C THR A 180 -4.12 11.26 5.99
N ASN A 181 -4.35 12.43 5.38
CA ASN A 181 -4.39 13.70 6.09
C ASN A 181 -5.81 14.07 6.58
N MET A 182 -6.77 13.17 6.45
CA MET A 182 -8.19 13.38 6.79
C MET A 182 -8.78 14.66 6.18
N ILE A 183 -8.28 15.08 5.02
CA ILE A 183 -8.74 16.30 4.35
C ILE A 183 -10.14 16.01 3.80
N GLY A 184 -11.15 16.65 4.39
CA GLY A 184 -12.56 16.42 4.08
C GLY A 184 -13.24 15.33 4.91
N GLY A 185 -12.57 14.81 5.95
CA GLY A 185 -13.22 13.99 6.99
C GLY A 185 -14.05 14.84 7.96
N PRO A 186 -14.92 14.23 8.77
CA PRO A 186 -15.70 14.96 9.79
C PRO A 186 -14.75 15.61 10.81
N ASP A 187 -15.01 16.88 11.13
CA ASP A 187 -14.32 17.58 12.20
C ASP A 187 -14.61 16.85 13.52
N VAL A 188 -13.56 16.34 14.15
CA VAL A 188 -13.64 15.80 15.51
C VAL A 188 -13.56 16.98 16.48
N GLU A 189 -14.72 17.51 16.87
CA GLU A 189 -14.87 18.33 18.09
C GLU A 189 -14.74 17.48 19.36
#